data_AF-A0A933M1F0-F1
#
_entry.id   AF-A0A933M1F0-F1
#
_cell.length_a   1.000
_cell.length_b   1.000
_cell.length_c   1.000
_cell.angle_alpha   90.00
_cell.angle_beta   90.00
_cell.angle_gamma   90.00
#
_symmetry.space_group_name_H-M   'P 1'
#
loop_
_entity.id
_entity.type
_entity.pdbx_description
1 polymer ?
#
loop_
_entity_poly.entity_id
_entity_poly.type
_entity_poly.pdbx_seq_one_letter_code
_entity_poly.pdbx_strand_id
1 'polypeptide(L)'
;MGIWKNAFKLPDSAPVTDEQKKMIEVFSRKIKERSMGHLAFLFLESTKPLHNIGSQSLTFLMPFISLIFKKEEAQKFAGIFENPNAVSFLIEQLEGKG
;
A
#
# COMPACT_ATOMS: atom_id res chain seq x y z
N MET A 1 7.10 -19.26 30.84
CA MET A 1 5.79 -18.97 30.23
C MET A 1 5.99 -18.65 28.75
N GLY A 2 5.66 -19.57 27.83
CA GLY A 2 6.01 -19.47 26.40
C GLY A 2 4.83 -19.53 25.44
N ILE A 3 3.59 -19.46 25.93
CA ILE A 3 2.37 -19.66 25.13
C ILE A 3 2.11 -18.52 24.12
N TRP A 4 2.74 -17.35 24.31
CA TRP A 4 2.51 -16.16 23.49
C TRP A 4 3.52 -15.94 22.35
N LYS A 5 4.61 -16.72 22.30
CA LYS A 5 5.72 -16.47 21.34
C LYS A 5 5.33 -16.69 19.87
N ASN A 6 4.29 -17.47 19.61
CA ASN A 6 3.78 -17.76 18.27
C ASN A 6 2.39 -17.17 17.99
N ALA A 7 1.70 -16.60 18.99
CA ALA A 7 0.35 -16.07 18.84
C ALA A 7 0.28 -14.80 17.99
N PHE A 8 1.41 -14.10 17.83
CA PHE A 8 1.55 -12.87 17.06
C PHE A 8 2.48 -13.02 15.84
N LYS A 9 2.88 -14.24 15.48
CA LYS A 9 3.64 -14.45 14.24
C LYS A 9 2.68 -14.31 13.07
N LEU A 10 2.73 -13.14 12.43
CA LEU A 10 2.05 -12.92 11.17
C LEU A 10 2.64 -13.87 10.11
N PRO A 11 1.82 -14.41 9.20
CA PRO A 11 2.33 -15.15 8.05
C PRO A 11 3.27 -14.25 7.25
N ASP A 12 4.31 -14.84 6.66
CA ASP A 12 5.17 -14.11 5.73
C ASP A 12 4.32 -13.51 4.60
N SER A 13 4.51 -12.22 4.36
CA SER A 13 3.78 -11.51 3.33
C SER A 13 4.19 -12.04 1.95
N ALA A 14 3.23 -12.17 1.04
CA ALA A 14 3.49 -12.67 -0.31
C ALA A 14 4.53 -11.81 -1.05
N PRO A 15 5.38 -12.40 -1.91
CA PRO A 15 6.31 -11.62 -2.73
C PRO A 15 5.54 -10.65 -3.65
N VAL A 16 6.14 -9.49 -3.97
CA VAL A 16 5.53 -8.52 -4.89
C VAL A 16 5.61 -9.05 -6.32
N THR A 17 4.45 -9.26 -6.94
CA THR A 17 4.37 -9.74 -8.34
C THR A 17 4.78 -8.66 -9.34
N ASP A 18 5.19 -9.07 -10.54
CA ASP A 18 5.59 -8.09 -11.57
C ASP A 18 4.42 -7.24 -12.09
N GLU A 19 3.19 -7.77 -12.03
CA GLU A 19 1.98 -7.00 -12.29
C GLU A 19 1.77 -5.90 -11.22
N GLN A 20 1.94 -6.26 -9.94
CA GLN A 20 1.88 -5.29 -8.84
C GLN A 20 2.96 -4.22 -8.98
N LYS A 21 4.20 -4.57 -9.34
CA LYS A 21 5.29 -3.61 -9.57
C LYS A 21 4.93 -2.60 -10.66
N LYS A 22 4.48 -3.06 -11.83
CA LYS A 22 4.06 -2.18 -12.94
C LYS A 22 2.93 -1.23 -12.53
N MET A 23 1.96 -1.72 -11.77
CA MET A 23 0.87 -0.89 -11.27
C MET A 23 1.36 0.17 -10.28
N ILE A 24 2.27 -0.19 -9.37
CA ILE A 24 2.88 0.70 -8.39
C ILE A 24 3.71 1.79 -9.06
N GLU A 25 4.48 1.47 -10.10
CA GLU A 25 5.25 2.44 -10.89
C GLU A 25 4.34 3.49 -11.55
N VAL A 26 3.30 3.04 -12.24
CA VAL A 26 2.33 3.93 -12.91
C VAL A 26 1.68 4.89 -11.92
N PHE A 27 1.35 4.38 -10.73
CA PHE A 27 0.70 5.16 -9.68
C PHE A 27 1.62 6.14 -9.00
N SER A 28 2.83 5.71 -8.66
CA SER A 28 3.86 6.58 -8.07
C SER A 28 4.15 7.75 -9.01
N ARG A 29 4.21 7.51 -10.32
CA ARG A 29 4.33 8.56 -11.34
C ARG A 29 3.13 9.52 -11.32
N LYS A 30 1.89 9.01 -11.38
CA LYS A 30 0.67 9.85 -11.33
C LYS A 30 0.59 10.73 -10.08
N ILE A 31 1.04 10.24 -8.93
CA ILE A 31 1.08 11.02 -7.68
C ILE A 31 2.15 12.10 -7.74
N LYS A 32 3.36 11.76 -8.21
CA LYS A 32 4.47 12.71 -8.37
C LYS A 32 4.11 13.84 -9.35
N GLU A 33 3.46 13.52 -10.47
CA GLU A 33 3.02 14.48 -11.49
C GLU A 33 2.03 15.52 -10.95
N ARG A 34 1.23 15.19 -9.93
CA ARG A 34 0.26 16.10 -9.31
C ARG A 34 0.85 16.92 -8.15
N SER A 35 2.17 16.86 -7.93
CA SER A 35 2.85 17.42 -6.75
C SER A 35 2.30 16.90 -5.41
N MET A 36 1.61 15.75 -5.42
CA MET A 36 1.01 15.13 -4.24
C MET A 36 1.93 14.13 -3.55
N GLY A 37 3.17 13.95 -4.04
CA GLY A 37 4.14 12.95 -3.55
C GLY A 37 4.38 13.03 -2.04
N HIS A 38 4.60 14.23 -1.49
CA HIS A 38 4.87 14.40 -0.06
C HIS A 38 3.65 14.12 0.82
N LEU A 39 2.45 14.52 0.39
CA LEU A 39 1.21 14.25 1.13
C LEU A 39 0.84 12.77 1.07
N ALA A 40 0.98 12.13 -0.09
CA ALA A 40 0.74 10.71 -0.26
C ALA A 40 1.74 9.86 0.54
N PHE A 41 3.02 10.26 0.53
CA PHE A 41 4.06 9.63 1.34
C PHE A 41 3.73 9.74 2.84
N LEU A 42 3.50 10.95 3.36
CA LEU A 42 3.20 11.17 4.77
C LEU A 42 1.95 10.38 5.21
N PHE A 43 0.92 10.36 4.37
CA PHE A 43 -0.30 9.64 4.63
C PHE A 43 -0.08 8.11 4.63
N LEU A 44 0.59 7.56 3.62
CA LEU A 44 0.90 6.12 3.57
C LEU A 44 1.84 5.70 4.70
N GLU A 45 2.85 6.50 5.02
CA GLU A 45 3.73 6.29 6.17
C GLU A 45 2.93 6.26 7.48
N SER A 46 1.96 7.17 7.63
CA SER A 46 1.06 7.20 8.80
C SER A 46 0.14 5.97 8.89
N THR A 47 -0.06 5.24 7.78
CA THR A 47 -0.79 3.96 7.78
C THR A 47 0.09 2.75 8.09
N LYS A 48 1.42 2.87 8.17
CA LYS A 48 2.31 1.75 8.58
C LYS A 48 1.90 1.08 9.90
N PRO A 49 1.48 1.79 10.96
CA PRO A 49 0.96 1.16 12.17
C PRO A 49 -0.34 0.36 11.93
N LEU A 50 -1.12 0.74 10.92
CA LEU A 50 -2.39 0.10 10.55
C LEU A 50 -2.21 -1.13 9.66
N HIS A 51 -1.00 -1.41 9.15
CA HIS A 51 -0.72 -2.64 8.41
C HIS A 51 -1.00 -3.92 9.22
N ASN A 52 -1.02 -3.83 10.55
CA ASN A 52 -1.36 -4.91 11.47
C ASN A 52 -2.87 -5.00 11.77
N ILE A 53 -3.69 -4.06 11.29
CA ILE A 53 -5.16 -4.08 11.37
C ILE A 53 -5.68 -4.56 10.02
N GLY A 54 -5.86 -5.88 9.93
CA GLY A 54 -6.10 -6.61 8.68
C GLY A 54 -7.29 -6.14 7.84
N SER A 55 -7.16 -6.39 6.54
CA SER A 55 -8.16 -6.44 5.45
C SER A 55 -9.11 -5.26 5.21
N GLN A 56 -9.22 -4.27 6.09
CA GLN A 56 -10.18 -3.15 5.97
C GLN A 56 -9.52 -1.80 5.69
N SER A 57 -8.19 -1.70 5.77
CA SER A 57 -7.43 -0.49 5.44
C SER A 57 -7.79 0.02 4.05
N LEU A 58 -7.94 -0.88 3.08
CA LEU A 58 -8.39 -0.51 1.76
C LEU A 58 -9.80 0.11 1.75
N THR A 59 -10.78 -0.48 2.43
CA THR A 59 -12.16 0.05 2.47
C THR A 59 -12.17 1.47 3.05
N PHE A 60 -11.31 1.74 4.03
CA PHE A 60 -11.07 3.09 4.56
C PHE A 60 -10.38 4.02 3.55
N LEU A 61 -9.47 3.50 2.73
CA LEU A 61 -8.72 4.25 1.73
C LEU A 61 -9.44 4.46 0.39
N MET A 62 -10.45 3.64 0.09
CA MET A 62 -11.21 3.68 -1.17
C MET A 62 -11.81 5.04 -1.52
N PRO A 63 -12.38 5.84 -0.59
CA PRO A 63 -12.87 7.18 -0.88
C PRO A 63 -11.78 8.08 -1.47
N PHE A 64 -10.57 8.01 -0.94
CA PHE A 64 -9.44 8.84 -1.38
C PHE A 64 -8.84 8.35 -2.68
N ILE A 65 -8.70 7.04 -2.86
CA ILE A 65 -8.25 6.44 -4.12
C ILE A 65 -9.22 6.80 -5.25
N SER A 66 -10.53 6.74 -4.99
CA SER A 66 -11.57 7.04 -5.99
C SER A 66 -11.63 8.52 -6.40
N LEU A 67 -11.05 9.45 -5.62
CA LEU A 67 -10.90 10.87 -6.03
C LEU A 67 -9.84 11.06 -7.12
N ILE A 68 -8.86 10.16 -7.19
CA ILE A 68 -7.68 10.27 -8.04
C ILE A 68 -7.78 9.30 -9.23
N PHE A 69 -8.47 8.17 -9.05
CA PHE A 69 -8.54 7.03 -9.95
C PHE A 69 -9.98 6.64 -10.32
N LYS A 70 -10.15 6.09 -11.53
CA LYS A 70 -11.41 5.47 -11.95
C LYS A 70 -11.71 4.24 -11.09
N LYS A 71 -12.98 3.87 -10.96
CA LYS A 71 -13.44 2.76 -10.11
C LYS A 71 -12.72 1.43 -10.41
N GLU A 72 -12.47 1.12 -11.67
CA GLU A 72 -11.73 -0.10 -12.06
C GLU A 72 -10.26 -0.05 -11.65
N GLU A 73 -9.62 1.12 -11.70
CA GLU A 73 -8.24 1.31 -11.25
C GLU A 73 -8.16 1.23 -9.71
N ALA A 74 -9.13 1.80 -8.99
CA ALA A 74 -9.22 1.74 -7.54
C ALA A 74 -9.38 0.30 -7.02
N GLN A 75 -10.18 -0.53 -7.70
CA GLN A 75 -10.32 -1.96 -7.39
C GLN A 75 -9.06 -2.78 -7.70
N LYS A 76 -8.20 -2.35 -8.63
CA LYS A 76 -6.89 -3.00 -8.82
C LYS A 76 -5.90 -2.57 -7.74
N PHE A 77 -6.01 -1.32 -7.28
CA PHE A 77 -5.26 -0.83 -6.13
C PHE A 77 -5.59 -1.59 -4.84
N ALA A 78 -6.84 -2.02 -4.70
CA ALA A 78 -7.28 -2.92 -3.64
C ALA A 78 -6.31 -4.07 -3.36
N GLY A 79 -6.01 -4.84 -4.41
CA GLY A 79 -5.16 -6.03 -4.32
C GLY A 79 -3.69 -5.71 -4.05
N ILE A 80 -3.22 -4.47 -4.24
CA ILE A 80 -1.88 -4.05 -3.81
C ILE A 80 -1.84 -3.92 -2.28
N PHE A 81 -2.87 -3.31 -1.68
CA PHE A 81 -2.93 -3.08 -0.23
C PHE A 81 -3.15 -4.36 0.59
N GLU A 82 -3.60 -5.44 -0.05
CA GLU A 82 -3.67 -6.78 0.55
C GLU A 82 -2.29 -7.44 0.72
N ASN A 83 -1.26 -6.97 0.01
CA ASN A 83 0.12 -7.45 0.15
C ASN A 83 1.00 -6.40 0.85
N PRO A 84 1.40 -6.61 2.12
CA PRO A 84 2.25 -5.67 2.85
C PRO A 84 3.57 -5.34 2.16
N ASN A 85 4.20 -6.30 1.47
CA ASN A 85 5.44 -6.06 0.72
C ASN A 85 5.22 -5.13 -0.48
N ALA A 86 4.05 -5.22 -1.13
CA ALA A 86 3.72 -4.36 -2.25
C ALA A 86 3.49 -2.91 -1.80
N VAL A 87 2.94 -2.71 -0.60
CA VAL A 87 2.80 -1.37 -0.01
C VAL A 87 4.16 -0.80 0.40
N SER A 88 5.04 -1.59 1.01
CA SER A 88 6.42 -1.15 1.30
C SER A 88 7.13 -0.69 0.03
N PHE A 89 7.02 -1.45 -1.06
CA PHE A 89 7.57 -1.08 -2.36
C PHE A 89 6.96 0.22 -2.91
N LEU A 90 5.65 0.43 -2.74
CA LEU A 90 4.99 1.69 -3.12
C LEU A 90 5.55 2.90 -2.34
N ILE A 91 5.79 2.75 -1.03
CA ILE A 91 6.34 3.83 -0.21
C ILE A 91 7.76 4.19 -0.65
N GLU A 92 8.61 3.20 -0.95
CA GLU A 92 9.96 3.41 -1.48
C GLU A 92 9.96 4.16 -2.82
N GLN A 93 9.03 3.79 -3.71
CA GLN A 93 8.85 4.47 -5.00
C GLN A 93 8.41 5.92 -4.83
N LEU A 94 7.55 6.22 -3.86
CA LEU A 94 7.10 7.59 -3.56
C LEU A 94 8.20 8.45 -2.92
N GLU A 95 9.03 7.87 -2.05
CA GLU A 95 10.19 8.54 -1.44
C GLU A 95 11.31 8.83 -2.47
N GLY A 96 11.28 8.15 -3.63
CA GLY A 96 12.30 8.30 -4.67
C GLY A 96 13.56 7.47 -4.44
N LYS A 97 13.45 6.38 -3.66
CA LYS A 97 14.55 5.46 -3.35
C LYS A 97 14.64 4.24 -4.28
N GLY A 98 13.92 4.25 -5.41
CA GLY A 98 13.91 3.16 -6.39
C GLY A 98 14.18 3.63 -7.80
#